data_AF-A0A7X9GTV4-F1
#
_entry.id   AF-A0A7X9GTV4-F1
#
_cell.length_a   1.000
_cell.length_b   1.000
_cell.length_c   1.000
_cell.angle_alpha   90.00
_cell.angle_beta   90.00
_cell.angle_gamma   90.00
#
_symmetry.space_group_name_H-M   'P 1'
#
loop_
_entity.id
_entity.type
_entity.pdbx_description
1 polymer ?
#
loop_
_entity_poly.entity_id
_entity_poly.type
_entity_poly.pdbx_seq_one_letter_code
_entity_poly.pdbx_strand_id
1 'polypeptide(L)'
;LVLGAAAGVGALTLGGSALVLNAPRRAKDPALLGETVPEGTRAVLERILEADATTRERLTRLRPQAVVPAATEVLDDVQSLLTRIDALVGSEQLQSLRASSGEVTMLEGMASRYVPELVDAASDTLGFLQTFEGSARQEALDNLGSIDRQLNVLAEGVEQIERDIVGGVSRSLEVHSEFLRTRFADQHLNPIIDV
;
A
#
# COMPACT_ATOMS: atom_id res chain seq x y z
N LEU A 1 -11.36 37.16 33.14
CA LEU A 1 -11.82 35.81 32.74
C LEU A 1 -10.62 34.89 32.85
N VAL A 2 -10.73 33.89 33.73
CA VAL A 2 -9.64 33.04 34.24
C VAL A 2 -9.49 31.77 33.39
N LEU A 3 -8.23 31.39 33.16
CA LEU A 3 -7.59 30.10 32.78
C LEU A 3 -8.43 28.89 32.33
N GLY A 4 -7.82 28.11 31.42
CA GLY A 4 -7.89 26.64 31.53
C GLY A 4 -7.39 25.85 30.32
N ALA A 5 -6.07 25.66 30.20
CA ALA A 5 -5.51 24.54 29.43
C ALA A 5 -5.78 23.22 30.19
N ALA A 6 -6.21 22.17 29.50
CA ALA A 6 -6.24 20.82 30.05
C ALA A 6 -5.86 19.81 28.97
N ALA A 7 -4.61 19.37 29.04
CA ALA A 7 -4.13 18.16 28.40
C ALA A 7 -4.79 16.94 29.06
N GLY A 8 -5.47 16.11 28.28
CA GLY A 8 -6.06 14.86 28.74
C GLY A 8 -5.16 13.67 28.40
N VAL A 9 -4.16 13.40 29.25
CA VAL A 9 -3.46 12.11 29.28
C VAL A 9 -4.33 11.14 30.08
N GLY A 10 -5.00 10.22 29.39
CA GLY A 10 -5.76 9.14 30.01
C GLY A 10 -4.85 7.97 30.34
N ALA A 11 -4.35 7.91 31.57
CA ALA A 11 -3.78 6.69 32.14
C ALA A 11 -4.93 5.75 32.58
N LEU A 12 -5.01 4.56 31.99
CA LEU A 12 -5.91 3.50 32.43
C LEU A 12 -5.13 2.45 33.23
N THR A 13 -5.41 2.41 34.54
CA THR A 13 -4.92 1.42 35.49
C THR A 13 -5.78 0.16 35.46
N LEU A 14 -5.10 -0.98 35.23
CA LEU A 14 -5.42 -2.39 35.54
C LEU A 14 -6.74 -2.72 36.27
N GLY A 15 -7.52 -3.62 35.67
CA GLY A 15 -8.47 -4.48 36.40
C GLY A 15 -9.37 -5.31 35.49
N GLY A 16 -9.19 -6.65 35.48
CA GLY A 16 -10.22 -7.59 35.00
C GLY A 16 -9.85 -8.44 33.80
N SER A 17 -9.21 -9.59 34.04
CA SER A 17 -9.07 -10.69 33.10
C SER A 17 -10.39 -11.44 32.93
N ALA A 18 -11.06 -11.26 31.78
CA ALA A 18 -11.85 -12.27 31.06
C ALA A 18 -12.67 -11.56 29.96
N LEU A 19 -12.21 -11.68 28.71
CA LEU A 19 -12.96 -11.72 27.45
C LEU A 19 -11.96 -11.42 26.32
N VAL A 20 -11.23 -12.45 25.91
CA VAL A 20 -10.52 -12.41 24.61
C VAL A 20 -11.56 -12.69 23.54
N LEU A 21 -12.32 -11.65 23.17
CA LEU A 21 -13.14 -11.65 21.96
C LEU A 21 -12.50 -10.67 20.99
N ASN A 22 -11.78 -11.26 20.02
CA ASN A 22 -11.57 -10.74 18.67
C ASN A 22 -11.38 -9.22 18.58
N ALA A 23 -10.35 -8.69 19.24
CA ALA A 23 -9.84 -7.39 18.86
C ALA A 23 -9.29 -7.54 17.43
N PRO A 24 -9.77 -6.75 16.44
CA PRO A 24 -9.14 -6.75 15.13
C PRO A 24 -7.66 -6.46 15.38
N ARG A 25 -6.77 -7.31 14.84
CA ARG A 25 -5.33 -7.06 14.85
C ARG A 25 -5.17 -5.59 14.53
N ARG A 26 -4.73 -4.82 15.52
CA ARG A 26 -4.39 -3.40 15.36
C ARG A 26 -3.49 -3.38 14.15
N ALA A 27 -4.01 -2.90 13.02
CA ALA A 27 -3.24 -2.77 11.81
C ALA A 27 -1.99 -2.03 12.26
N LYS A 28 -0.84 -2.71 12.15
CA LYS A 28 0.47 -2.10 12.34
C LYS A 28 0.38 -0.80 11.58
N ASP A 29 0.59 0.35 12.25
CA ASP A 29 0.50 1.65 11.58
C ASP A 29 1.25 1.50 10.26
N PRO A 30 0.61 1.66 9.09
CA PRO A 30 1.28 1.45 7.81
C PRO A 30 2.53 2.34 7.66
N ALA A 31 2.62 3.38 8.51
CA ALA A 31 3.76 4.28 8.65
C ALA A 31 4.99 3.71 9.39
N LEU A 32 4.91 2.57 10.09
CA LEU A 32 6.04 2.03 10.84
C LEU A 32 6.80 0.98 10.02
N LEU A 33 7.77 1.46 9.24
CA LEU A 33 8.81 0.62 8.67
C LEU A 33 9.57 -0.09 9.81
N GLY A 34 9.85 -1.38 9.63
CA GLY A 34 10.58 -2.16 10.63
C GLY A 34 11.96 -1.56 10.92
N GLU A 35 12.40 -1.65 12.18
CA GLU A 35 13.74 -1.20 12.58
C GLU A 35 14.85 -1.92 11.81
N THR A 36 14.58 -3.14 11.34
CA THR A 36 15.49 -4.03 10.62
C THR A 36 15.53 -3.81 9.11
N VAL A 37 14.75 -2.87 8.55
CA VAL A 37 14.77 -2.57 7.12
C VAL A 37 16.13 -1.97 6.72
N PRO A 38 16.79 -2.49 5.66
CA PRO A 38 18.03 -1.91 5.16
C PRO A 38 17.85 -0.43 4.80
N GLU A 39 18.81 0.42 5.15
CA GLU A 39 18.72 1.88 4.98
C GLU A 39 18.35 2.32 3.55
N GLY A 40 18.94 1.69 2.53
CA GLY A 40 18.60 1.98 1.14
C GLY A 40 17.17 1.60 0.75
N THR A 41 16.65 0.48 1.28
CA THR A 41 15.24 0.09 1.08
C THR A 41 14.31 1.03 1.84
N ARG A 42 14.67 1.38 3.09
CA ARG A 42 13.90 2.29 3.94
C ARG A 42 13.67 3.64 3.23
N ALA A 43 14.72 4.24 2.70
CA ALA A 43 14.62 5.52 1.99
C ALA A 43 13.71 5.47 0.75
N VAL A 44 13.59 4.33 0.07
CA VAL A 44 12.64 4.17 -1.04
C VAL A 44 11.21 4.07 -0.51
N LEU A 45 10.99 3.24 0.52
CA LEU A 45 9.67 3.04 1.11
C LEU A 45 9.13 4.32 1.77
N GLU A 46 9.98 5.11 2.42
CA GLU A 46 9.60 6.42 2.97
C GLU A 46 9.15 7.37 1.87
N ARG A 47 9.87 7.43 0.75
CA ARG A 47 9.46 8.25 -0.41
C ARG A 47 8.12 7.83 -0.99
N ILE A 48 7.82 6.53 -1.01
CA ILE A 48 6.50 6.02 -1.41
C ILE A 48 5.42 6.54 -0.45
N LEU A 49 5.62 6.40 0.86
CA LEU A 49 4.66 6.86 1.86
C LEU A 49 4.46 8.39 1.81
N GLU A 50 5.53 9.16 1.58
CA GLU A 50 5.45 10.62 1.41
C GLU A 50 4.67 11.01 0.14
N ALA A 51 4.86 10.28 -0.96
CA ALA A 51 4.12 10.49 -2.20
C ALA A 51 2.63 10.17 -2.02
N ASP A 52 2.31 9.06 -1.34
CA ASP A 52 0.94 8.66 -1.04
C ASP A 52 0.25 9.66 -0.11
N ALA A 53 0.95 10.14 0.93
CA ALA A 53 0.46 11.18 1.81
C ALA A 53 0.16 12.48 1.05
N THR A 54 1.08 12.94 0.21
CA THR A 54 0.91 14.11 -0.66
C THR A 54 -0.31 13.94 -1.57
N THR A 55 -0.51 12.75 -2.12
CA THR A 55 -1.65 12.44 -3.00
C THR A 55 -2.97 12.46 -2.22
N ARG A 56 -3.02 11.93 -0.99
CA ARG A 56 -4.21 12.00 -0.13
C ARG A 56 -4.61 13.42 0.25
N GLU A 57 -3.63 14.29 0.49
CA GLU A 57 -3.90 15.71 0.71
C GLU A 57 -4.53 16.38 -0.52
N ARG A 58 -4.12 15.96 -1.73
CA ARG A 58 -4.76 16.42 -2.98
C ARG A 58 -6.18 15.87 -3.08
N LEU A 59 -6.41 14.57 -2.86
CA LEU A 59 -7.75 13.96 -2.88
C LEU A 59 -8.72 14.66 -1.93
N THR A 60 -8.27 15.00 -0.72
CA THR A 60 -9.08 15.72 0.26
C THR A 60 -9.54 17.10 -0.27
N ARG A 61 -8.69 17.78 -1.05
CA ARG A 61 -9.03 19.05 -1.70
C ARG A 61 -9.92 18.90 -2.94
N LEU A 62 -9.83 17.76 -3.64
CA LEU A 62 -10.62 17.47 -4.85
C LEU A 62 -12.01 16.89 -4.52
N ARG A 63 -12.16 16.17 -3.41
CA ARG A 63 -13.42 15.54 -2.97
C ARG A 63 -14.63 16.49 -3.02
N PRO A 64 -14.56 17.74 -2.52
CA PRO A 64 -15.68 18.69 -2.62
C PRO A 64 -16.02 19.14 -4.04
N GLN A 65 -15.09 18.98 -4.98
CA GLN A 65 -15.20 19.39 -6.39
C GLN A 65 -15.82 18.30 -7.27
N ALA A 66 -15.92 17.06 -6.77
CA ALA A 66 -16.54 15.93 -7.44
C ALA A 66 -18.07 16.07 -7.48
N VAL A 67 -18.55 16.90 -8.40
CA VAL A 67 -19.98 17.23 -8.57
C VAL A 67 -20.78 16.16 -9.34
N VAL A 68 -20.09 15.17 -9.92
CA VAL A 68 -20.72 14.06 -10.65
C VAL A 68 -20.31 12.71 -10.05
N PRO A 69 -21.16 11.67 -10.12
CA PRO A 69 -20.84 10.35 -9.55
C PRO A 69 -19.54 9.74 -10.07
N ALA A 70 -19.30 9.80 -11.39
CA ALA A 70 -18.08 9.26 -12.01
C ALA A 70 -16.80 9.90 -11.47
N ALA A 71 -16.84 11.17 -11.07
CA ALA A 71 -15.72 11.85 -10.45
C ALA A 71 -15.45 11.32 -9.05
N THR A 72 -16.51 11.10 -8.26
CA THR A 72 -16.39 10.53 -6.91
C THR A 72 -15.82 9.12 -6.97
N GLU A 73 -16.29 8.29 -7.91
CA GLU A 73 -15.78 6.93 -8.14
C GLU A 73 -14.28 6.94 -8.41
N VAL A 74 -13.81 7.75 -9.37
CA VAL A 74 -12.37 7.90 -9.66
C VAL A 74 -11.56 8.27 -8.42
N LEU A 75 -12.03 9.24 -7.61
CA LEU A 75 -11.30 9.65 -6.40
C LEU A 75 -11.29 8.55 -5.32
N ASP A 76 -12.36 7.75 -5.24
CA ASP A 76 -12.46 6.63 -4.32
C ASP A 76 -11.54 5.47 -4.75
N ASP A 77 -11.41 5.22 -6.05
CA ASP A 77 -10.49 4.23 -6.60
C ASP A 77 -9.04 4.61 -6.36
N VAL A 78 -8.68 5.89 -6.50
CA VAL A 78 -7.36 6.38 -6.09
C VAL A 78 -7.14 6.14 -4.59
N GLN A 79 -8.11 6.49 -3.74
CA GLN A 79 -7.97 6.30 -2.29
C GLN A 79 -7.79 4.81 -1.92
N SER A 80 -8.52 3.91 -2.59
CA SER A 80 -8.38 2.46 -2.45
C SER A 80 -6.97 2.00 -2.85
N LEU A 81 -6.47 2.46 -4.00
CA LEU A 81 -5.13 2.15 -4.49
C LEU A 81 -4.03 2.60 -3.52
N LEU A 82 -4.08 3.85 -3.05
CA LEU A 82 -3.13 4.38 -2.05
C LEU A 82 -3.19 3.59 -0.74
N THR A 83 -4.37 3.13 -0.33
CA THR A 83 -4.50 2.31 0.89
C THR A 83 -3.83 0.96 0.72
N ARG A 84 -3.90 0.39 -0.48
CA ARG A 84 -3.25 -0.88 -0.81
C ARG A 84 -1.73 -0.75 -0.93
N ILE A 85 -1.25 0.34 -1.53
CA ILE A 85 0.19 0.65 -1.61
C ILE A 85 0.76 0.78 -0.19
N ASP A 86 0.15 1.58 0.69
CA ASP A 86 0.53 1.69 2.10
C ASP A 86 0.58 0.33 2.80
N ALA A 87 -0.43 -0.51 2.60
CA ALA A 87 -0.49 -1.85 3.19
C ALA A 87 0.67 -2.74 2.69
N LEU A 88 1.01 -2.65 1.41
CA LEU A 88 2.12 -3.39 0.82
C LEU A 88 3.47 -2.88 1.36
N VAL A 89 3.64 -1.57 1.50
CA VAL A 89 4.82 -0.95 2.13
C VAL A 89 4.98 -1.39 3.58
N GLY A 90 3.88 -1.51 4.31
CA GLY A 90 3.85 -2.01 5.69
C GLY A 90 4.15 -3.50 5.82
N SER A 91 4.16 -4.26 4.73
CA SER A 91 4.39 -5.70 4.75
C SER A 91 5.86 -6.05 5.01
N GLU A 92 6.09 -7.06 5.87
CA GLU A 92 7.45 -7.53 6.17
C GLU A 92 8.13 -8.13 4.94
N GLN A 93 7.33 -8.70 4.04
CA GLN A 93 7.83 -9.31 2.81
C GLN A 93 8.41 -8.24 1.89
N LEU A 94 7.70 -7.15 1.61
CA LEU A 94 8.24 -6.06 0.79
C LEU A 94 9.44 -5.39 1.48
N GLN A 95 9.36 -5.17 2.79
CA GLN A 95 10.44 -4.58 3.58
C GLN A 95 11.73 -5.40 3.61
N SER A 96 11.65 -6.72 3.39
CA SER A 96 12.81 -7.60 3.29
C SER A 96 13.52 -7.54 1.93
N LEU A 97 12.89 -6.94 0.92
CA LEU A 97 13.46 -6.81 -0.42
C LEU A 97 14.53 -5.73 -0.46
N ARG A 98 15.42 -5.84 -1.46
CA ARG A 98 16.40 -4.79 -1.75
C ARG A 98 15.70 -3.65 -2.49
N ALA A 99 16.18 -2.42 -2.29
CA ALA A 99 15.73 -1.25 -3.05
C ALA A 99 15.70 -1.47 -4.58
N SER A 100 16.65 -2.24 -5.11
CA SER A 100 16.75 -2.54 -6.53
C SER A 100 15.88 -3.71 -7.01
N SER A 101 15.02 -4.29 -6.16
CA SER A 101 14.09 -5.32 -6.62
C SER A 101 13.06 -4.69 -7.56
N GLY A 102 12.60 -5.47 -8.54
CA GLY A 102 11.64 -5.02 -9.54
C GLY A 102 10.34 -4.58 -8.88
N GLU A 103 9.89 -5.32 -7.88
CA GLU A 103 8.70 -5.05 -7.07
C GLU A 103 8.77 -3.68 -6.38
N VAL A 104 9.89 -3.40 -5.71
CA VAL A 104 10.11 -2.12 -5.00
C VAL A 104 10.19 -0.96 -6.00
N THR A 105 10.92 -1.14 -7.10
CA THR A 105 11.10 -0.11 -8.14
C THR A 105 9.78 0.20 -8.87
N MET A 106 8.99 -0.82 -9.17
CA MET A 106 7.67 -0.66 -9.79
C MET A 106 6.70 0.06 -8.86
N LEU A 107 6.66 -0.33 -7.58
CA LEU A 107 5.81 0.32 -6.59
C LEU A 107 6.21 1.79 -6.39
N GLU A 108 7.51 2.10 -6.35
CA GLU A 108 8.02 3.47 -6.33
C GLU A 108 7.52 4.29 -7.52
N GLY A 109 7.62 3.74 -8.74
CA GLY A 109 7.15 4.42 -9.95
C GLY A 109 5.63 4.63 -9.98
N MET A 110 4.86 3.66 -9.49
CA MET A 110 3.40 3.80 -9.37
C MET A 110 3.03 4.93 -8.41
N ALA A 111 3.55 4.91 -7.19
CA ALA A 111 3.21 5.87 -6.14
C ALA A 111 3.77 7.28 -6.41
N SER A 112 5.01 7.38 -6.89
CA SER A 112 5.70 8.67 -7.01
C SER A 112 5.43 9.39 -8.33
N ARG A 113 4.90 8.69 -9.33
CA ARG A 113 4.73 9.25 -10.69
C ARG A 113 3.36 8.99 -11.27
N TYR A 114 2.99 7.73 -11.49
CA TYR A 114 1.78 7.44 -12.28
C TYR A 114 0.49 7.79 -11.56
N VAL A 115 0.36 7.46 -10.26
CA VAL A 115 -0.82 7.83 -9.48
C VAL A 115 -0.96 9.37 -9.38
N PRO A 116 0.09 10.14 -9.03
CA PRO A 116 0.01 11.60 -9.06
C PRO A 116 -0.36 12.18 -10.43
N GLU A 117 0.20 11.67 -11.53
CA GLU A 117 -0.13 12.12 -12.89
C GLU A 117 -1.63 11.91 -13.21
N LEU A 118 -2.21 10.77 -12.80
CA LEU A 118 -3.64 10.50 -12.99
C LEU A 118 -4.53 11.37 -12.10
N VAL A 119 -4.10 11.68 -10.87
CA VAL A 119 -4.82 12.60 -9.98
C VAL A 119 -4.80 14.03 -10.51
N ASP A 120 -3.67 14.46 -11.08
CA ASP A 120 -3.57 15.78 -11.71
C ASP A 120 -4.48 15.87 -12.96
N ALA A 121 -4.52 14.82 -13.79
CA ALA A 121 -5.46 14.73 -14.91
C ALA A 121 -6.94 14.73 -14.47
N ALA A 122 -7.25 14.05 -13.36
CA ALA A 122 -8.58 14.06 -12.76
C ALA A 122 -8.95 15.46 -12.25
N SER A 123 -8.01 16.15 -11.57
CA SER A 123 -8.18 17.53 -11.12
C SER A 123 -8.53 18.47 -12.28
N ASP A 124 -7.79 18.40 -13.39
CA ASP A 124 -8.05 19.22 -14.57
C ASP A 124 -9.46 18.94 -15.13
N THR A 125 -9.80 17.66 -15.26
CA THR A 125 -11.10 17.21 -15.76
C THR A 125 -12.26 17.67 -14.88
N LEU A 126 -12.08 17.67 -13.55
CA LEU A 126 -13.06 18.22 -12.60
C LEU A 126 -13.27 19.72 -12.80
N GLY A 127 -12.19 20.48 -13.03
CA GLY A 127 -12.27 21.90 -13.34
C GLY A 127 -13.08 22.17 -14.62
N PHE A 128 -12.92 21.34 -15.65
CA PHE A 128 -13.73 21.41 -16.87
C PHE A 128 -15.22 21.11 -16.60
N LEU A 129 -15.54 20.07 -15.83
CA LEU A 129 -16.93 19.68 -15.54
C LEU A 129 -17.73 20.73 -14.76
N GLN A 130 -17.07 21.62 -14.04
CA GLN A 130 -17.70 22.75 -13.34
C GLN A 130 -18.08 23.89 -14.27
N THR A 131 -17.39 24.04 -15.41
CA THR A 131 -17.46 25.24 -16.24
C THR A 131 -18.20 25.01 -17.56
N PHE A 132 -18.14 23.80 -18.11
CA PHE A 132 -18.59 23.51 -19.48
C PHE A 132 -19.90 22.69 -19.53
N GLU A 133 -20.74 23.01 -20.52
CA GLU A 133 -22.00 22.32 -20.83
C GLU A 133 -21.95 21.70 -22.24
N GLY A 134 -22.95 20.86 -22.57
CA GLY A 134 -23.08 20.27 -23.90
C GLY A 134 -22.02 19.22 -24.22
N SER A 135 -21.53 19.18 -25.47
CA SER A 135 -20.60 18.15 -25.94
C SER A 135 -19.25 18.14 -25.21
N ALA A 136 -18.76 19.31 -24.78
CA ALA A 136 -17.53 19.41 -23.99
C ALA A 136 -17.64 18.74 -22.61
N ARG A 137 -18.85 18.74 -22.02
CA ARG A 137 -19.12 18.02 -20.78
C ARG A 137 -19.03 16.50 -21.00
N GLN A 138 -19.53 16.00 -22.13
CA GLN A 138 -19.44 14.57 -22.43
C GLN A 138 -17.99 14.13 -22.62
N GLU A 139 -17.18 14.91 -23.32
CA GLU A 139 -15.75 14.63 -23.50
C GLU A 139 -15.01 14.58 -22.14
N ALA A 140 -15.34 15.48 -21.21
CA ALA A 140 -14.79 15.43 -19.86
C ALA A 140 -15.22 14.17 -19.08
N LEU A 141 -16.45 13.69 -19.26
CA LEU A 141 -16.89 12.41 -18.67
C LEU A 141 -16.14 11.22 -19.29
N ASP A 142 -15.94 11.23 -20.61
CA ASP A 142 -15.18 10.18 -21.30
C ASP A 142 -13.71 10.16 -20.84
N ASN A 143 -13.13 11.34 -20.56
CA ASN A 143 -11.80 11.47 -19.97
C ASN A 143 -11.74 10.88 -18.55
N LEU A 144 -12.73 11.13 -17.70
CA LEU A 144 -12.80 10.47 -16.39
C LEU A 144 -12.86 8.95 -16.52
N GLY A 145 -13.64 8.43 -17.48
CA GLY A 145 -13.68 6.99 -17.75
C GLY A 145 -12.34 6.43 -18.26
N SER A 146 -11.53 7.24 -18.94
CA SER A 146 -10.18 6.86 -19.35
C SER A 146 -9.19 6.83 -18.18
N ILE A 147 -9.34 7.78 -17.23
CA ILE A 147 -8.55 7.82 -16.00
C ILE A 147 -8.88 6.61 -15.13
N ASP A 148 -10.16 6.30 -14.93
CA ASP A 148 -10.61 5.10 -14.21
C ASP A 148 -9.98 3.82 -14.77
N ARG A 149 -10.03 3.61 -16.09
CA ARG A 149 -9.37 2.44 -16.71
C ARG A 149 -7.87 2.37 -16.44
N GLN A 150 -7.18 3.52 -16.43
CA GLN A 150 -5.75 3.57 -16.12
C GLN A 150 -5.47 3.27 -14.64
N LEU A 151 -6.32 3.76 -13.73
CA LEU A 151 -6.24 3.41 -12.31
C LEU A 151 -6.46 1.91 -12.07
N ASN A 152 -7.39 1.29 -12.78
CA ASN A 152 -7.59 -0.16 -12.73
C ASN A 152 -6.35 -0.93 -13.19
N VAL A 153 -5.67 -0.48 -14.25
CA VAL A 153 -4.38 -1.09 -14.67
C VAL A 153 -3.31 -0.95 -13.59
N LEU A 154 -3.25 0.19 -12.89
CA LEU A 154 -2.32 0.35 -11.75
C LEU A 154 -2.69 -0.55 -10.58
N ALA A 155 -3.98 -0.70 -10.27
CA ALA A 155 -4.47 -1.60 -9.23
C ALA A 155 -4.11 -3.07 -9.53
N GLU A 156 -4.30 -3.52 -10.77
CA GLU A 156 -3.84 -4.83 -11.24
C GLU A 156 -2.30 -4.97 -11.14
N GLY A 157 -1.56 -3.90 -11.39
CA GLY A 157 -0.12 -3.85 -11.20
C GLY A 157 0.29 -4.06 -9.73
N VAL A 158 -0.38 -3.40 -8.79
CA VAL A 158 -0.15 -3.58 -7.34
C VAL A 158 -0.53 -5.00 -6.91
N GLU A 159 -1.63 -5.55 -7.44
CA GLU A 159 -2.02 -6.95 -7.24
C GLU A 159 -0.96 -7.93 -7.70
N GLN A 160 -0.37 -7.67 -8.86
CA GLN A 160 0.68 -8.51 -9.41
C GLN A 160 1.92 -8.50 -8.51
N ILE A 161 2.34 -7.31 -8.05
CA ILE A 161 3.45 -7.17 -7.11
C ILE A 161 3.17 -7.97 -5.83
N GLU A 162 1.96 -7.83 -5.25
CA GLU A 162 1.56 -8.59 -4.06
C GLU A 162 1.66 -10.11 -4.29
N ARG A 163 1.14 -10.61 -5.42
CA ARG A 163 1.23 -12.04 -5.77
C ARG A 163 2.66 -12.52 -5.96
N ASP A 164 3.51 -11.73 -6.60
CA ASP A 164 4.90 -12.11 -6.87
C ASP A 164 5.71 -12.20 -5.57
N ILE A 165 5.44 -11.30 -4.63
CA ILE A 165 6.03 -11.33 -3.29
C ILE A 165 5.59 -12.58 -2.52
N VAL A 166 4.28 -12.87 -2.48
CA VAL A 166 3.73 -14.04 -1.77
C VAL A 166 4.17 -15.36 -2.43
N GLY A 167 4.17 -15.40 -3.76
CA GLY A 167 4.59 -16.55 -4.56
C GLY A 167 6.09 -16.85 -4.44
N GLY A 168 6.92 -15.81 -4.43
CA GLY A 168 8.37 -15.92 -4.24
C GLY A 168 8.74 -16.53 -2.89
N VAL A 169 8.06 -16.10 -1.81
CA VAL A 169 8.22 -16.69 -0.47
C VAL A 169 7.83 -18.17 -0.46
N SER A 170 6.69 -18.51 -1.05
CA SER A 170 6.19 -19.90 -1.06
C SER A 170 7.17 -20.85 -1.75
N ARG A 171 7.72 -20.42 -2.91
CA ARG A 171 8.75 -21.18 -3.63
C ARG A 171 10.03 -21.33 -2.82
N SER A 172 10.48 -20.27 -2.12
CA SER A 172 11.68 -20.34 -1.29
C SER A 172 11.54 -21.33 -0.13
N LEU A 173 10.37 -21.41 0.51
CA LEU A 173 10.11 -22.37 1.59
C LEU A 173 10.06 -23.81 1.07
N GLU A 174 9.43 -24.03 -0.08
CA GLU A 174 9.40 -25.35 -0.73
C GLU A 174 10.82 -25.85 -1.04
N VAL A 175 11.65 -25.01 -1.66
CA VAL A 175 13.07 -25.33 -1.95
C VAL A 175 13.85 -25.61 -0.67
N HIS A 176 13.63 -24.83 0.39
CA HIS A 176 14.29 -25.06 1.67
C HIS A 176 13.88 -26.39 2.30
N SER A 177 12.59 -26.75 2.22
CA SER A 177 12.09 -28.03 2.74
C SER A 177 12.63 -29.23 1.96
N GLU A 178 12.75 -29.12 0.64
CA GLU A 178 13.37 -30.13 -0.22
C GLU A 178 14.87 -30.27 0.09
N PHE A 179 15.59 -29.15 0.23
CA PHE A 179 17.01 -29.19 0.63
C PHE A 179 17.22 -29.89 1.98
N LEU A 180 16.37 -29.59 2.98
CA LEU A 180 16.42 -30.26 4.27
C LEU A 180 16.11 -31.75 4.13
N ARG A 181 15.10 -32.14 3.33
CA ARG A 181 14.78 -33.55 3.06
C ARG A 181 15.95 -34.29 2.41
N THR A 182 16.59 -33.72 1.39
CA THR A 182 17.75 -34.34 0.73
C THR A 182 18.91 -34.49 1.72
N ARG A 183 19.18 -33.45 2.52
CA ARG A 183 20.29 -33.47 3.49
C ARG A 183 20.03 -34.42 4.66
N PHE A 184 18.79 -34.55 5.14
CA PHE A 184 18.43 -35.53 6.16
C PHE A 184 18.35 -36.95 5.61
N ALA A 185 17.93 -37.15 4.36
CA ALA A 185 17.96 -38.45 3.69
C ALA A 185 19.38 -38.97 3.51
N ASP A 186 20.33 -38.09 3.13
CA ASP A 186 21.75 -38.44 3.05
C ASP A 186 22.38 -38.74 4.43
N GLN A 187 21.88 -38.11 5.52
CA GLN A 187 22.34 -38.39 6.88
C GLN A 187 21.80 -39.71 7.45
N HIS A 188 20.72 -40.29 6.91
CA HIS A 188 20.20 -41.59 7.34
C HIS A 188 20.90 -42.79 6.66
N LEU A 189 21.85 -42.55 5.73
CA LEU A 189 22.57 -43.60 5.00
C LEU A 189 24.01 -43.87 5.48
N ASN A 190 24.45 -43.30 6.61
CA ASN A 190 25.72 -43.71 7.24
C ASN A 190 25.58 -43.97 8.74
N PRO A 191 25.13 -45.18 9.15
CA PRO A 191 25.57 -45.75 10.40
C PRO A 191 26.92 -46.43 10.15
N ILE A 192 28.01 -45.66 10.10
CA ILE A 192 29.32 -46.23 10.44
C ILE A 192 29.45 -46.06 11.95
N ILE A 193 28.89 -47.02 12.67
CA ILE A 193 29.46 -47.43 13.96
C ILE A 193 30.57 -48.42 13.60
N ASP A 194 31.81 -47.95 13.66
CA ASP A 194 32.99 -48.79 13.84
C ASP A 194 34.05 -47.90 14.51
N VAL A 195 34.06 -47.82 15.85
CA VAL A 195 35.00 -48.45 16.80
C VAL A 195 34.48 -48.25 18.23
#